data_AF-A0A1I8GDL5-F1
#
_entry.id   AF-A0A1I8GDL5-F1
#
_cell.length_a   1.000
_cell.length_b   1.000
_cell.length_c   1.000
_cell.angle_alpha   90.00
_cell.angle_beta   90.00
_cell.angle_gamma   90.00
#
_symmetry.space_group_name_H-M   'P 1'
#
loop_
_entity.id
_entity.type
_entity.pdbx_description
1 polymer ?
#
loop_
_entity_poly.entity_id
_entity_poly.type
_entity_poly.pdbx_seq_one_letter_code
_entity_poly.pdbx_strand_id
1 'polypeptide(L)'
;MMRSLLLKDLLPFAAITIVIFYSSSVFFFNLLFSTVTATASERESEGYATSVFLQVFTLPFTLFLDNPPDYTESGGGTDQEIGSVGNKTGVSAFKNFFVFVFLIVVNIVMVNLLIALFSLRVSTMVSRARCIWRRKYFHLMQEFQHASPVPPPFSFIYYILAFSREVNTRKCKERQKAKSQEKEWWKSDGSSYPEDYLKFLRIQASCFSRNRANFLQQLEENQPDFDALKAFTRNSLAQMRDKLGETMDKQEEKLEGMNDSLRSAMLDRMNSLESKVDQLVQLISKS
;
A
#
# COMPACT_ATOMS: atom_id res chain seq x y z
N MET A 1 -4.03 2.38 -8.03
CA MET A 1 -3.16 2.26 -6.84
C MET A 1 -2.18 3.43 -6.79
N MET A 2 -1.33 3.60 -7.80
CA MET A 2 -0.46 4.78 -7.99
C MET A 2 -1.23 6.12 -7.90
N ARG A 3 -2.39 6.21 -8.58
CA ARG A 3 -3.29 7.38 -8.52
C ARG A 3 -3.74 7.77 -7.11
N SER A 4 -3.98 6.80 -6.22
CA SER A 4 -4.42 7.10 -4.85
C SER A 4 -3.28 7.60 -3.97
N LEU A 5 -2.02 7.35 -4.34
CA LEU A 5 -0.86 7.79 -3.56
C LEU A 5 -0.40 9.16 -4.01
N LEU A 6 -0.36 9.37 -5.34
CA LEU A 6 -0.14 10.70 -5.90
C LEU A 6 -1.23 11.69 -5.42
N LEU A 7 -2.51 11.31 -5.48
CA LEU A 7 -3.56 12.28 -5.16
C LEU A 7 -3.81 12.50 -3.67
N LYS A 8 -3.44 11.56 -2.78
CA LYS A 8 -3.69 11.74 -1.33
C LYS A 8 -2.48 12.28 -0.58
N ASP A 9 -1.28 11.92 -0.99
CA ASP A 9 -0.05 12.26 -0.26
C ASP A 9 0.77 13.34 -0.98
N LEU A 10 0.88 13.29 -2.31
CA LEU A 10 1.58 14.34 -3.06
C LEU A 10 0.72 15.60 -3.19
N LEU A 11 -0.60 15.49 -3.40
CA LEU A 11 -1.48 16.65 -3.58
C LEU A 11 -1.42 17.67 -2.43
N PRO A 12 -1.52 17.30 -1.13
CA PRO A 12 -1.42 18.27 -0.05
C PRO A 12 -0.02 18.90 0.04
N PHE A 13 1.05 18.14 -0.20
CA PHE A 13 2.41 18.67 -0.22
C PHE A 13 2.64 19.62 -1.40
N ALA A 14 2.16 19.26 -2.58
CA ALA A 14 2.20 20.10 -3.77
C ALA A 14 1.39 21.39 -3.57
N ALA A 15 0.24 21.32 -2.89
CA ALA A 15 -0.55 22.51 -2.55
C ALA A 15 0.25 23.49 -1.67
N ILE A 16 0.93 23.00 -0.61
CA ILE A 16 1.79 23.83 0.25
C ILE A 16 2.95 24.42 -0.56
N THR A 17 3.56 23.63 -1.43
CA THR A 17 4.66 24.07 -2.30
C THR A 17 4.19 25.17 -3.25
N ILE A 18 3.02 25.02 -3.87
CA ILE A 18 2.44 26.03 -4.76
C ILE A 18 2.19 27.35 -4.01
N VAL A 19 1.70 27.29 -2.77
CA VAL A 19 1.50 28.50 -1.94
C VAL A 19 2.82 29.21 -1.64
N ILE A 20 3.88 28.46 -1.33
CA ILE A 20 5.21 29.02 -1.07
C ILE A 20 5.83 29.61 -2.33
N PHE A 21 5.71 28.93 -3.47
CA PHE A 21 6.16 29.44 -4.75
C PHE A 21 5.42 30.72 -5.12
N TYR A 22 4.08 30.73 -5.01
CA TYR A 22 3.28 31.89 -5.34
C TYR A 22 3.57 33.10 -4.44
N SER A 23 3.70 32.91 -3.13
CA SER A 23 4.03 34.00 -2.20
C SER A 23 5.43 34.56 -2.45
N SER A 24 6.42 33.70 -2.69
CA SER A 24 7.78 34.12 -3.03
C SER A 24 7.85 34.83 -4.38
N SER A 25 7.09 34.37 -5.38
CA SER A 25 7.00 35.00 -6.69
C SER A 25 6.48 36.42 -6.64
N VAL A 26 5.36 36.63 -5.95
CA VAL A 26 4.76 37.95 -5.82
C VAL A 26 5.72 38.88 -5.08
N PHE A 27 6.40 38.39 -4.05
CA PHE A 27 7.43 39.14 -3.34
C PHE A 27 8.59 39.54 -4.24
N PHE A 28 9.18 38.60 -4.99
CA PHE A 28 10.28 38.91 -5.93
C PHE A 28 9.85 39.87 -7.02
N PHE A 29 8.66 39.68 -7.59
CA PHE A 29 8.14 40.59 -8.60
C PHE A 29 8.02 42.03 -8.07
N ASN A 30 7.45 42.24 -6.87
CA ASN A 30 7.36 43.57 -6.28
C ASN A 30 8.72 44.18 -5.89
N LEU A 31 9.69 43.33 -5.57
CA LEU A 31 11.04 43.76 -5.22
C LEU A 31 11.86 44.18 -6.46
N LEU A 32 11.66 43.50 -7.59
CA LEU A 32 12.32 43.79 -8.87
C LEU A 32 11.63 44.90 -9.67
N PHE A 33 10.29 44.85 -9.77
CA PHE A 33 9.43 45.76 -10.52
C PHE A 33 8.41 46.38 -9.57
N SER A 34 8.82 47.38 -8.80
CA SER A 34 7.90 48.10 -7.93
C SER A 34 6.89 48.89 -8.78
N THR A 35 5.60 48.70 -8.49
CA THR A 35 4.49 49.37 -9.20
C THR A 35 4.53 50.90 -9.11
N VAL A 36 5.29 51.44 -8.16
CA VAL A 36 5.49 52.89 -7.94
C VAL A 36 6.50 53.48 -8.93
N THR A 37 7.37 52.66 -9.50
CA THR A 37 8.47 53.07 -10.37
C THR A 37 8.35 52.53 -11.80
N ALA A 38 7.22 51.89 -12.12
CA ALA A 38 6.97 51.31 -13.43
C ALA A 38 6.59 52.40 -14.46
N THR A 39 7.12 52.28 -15.67
CA THR A 39 6.88 53.19 -16.79
C THR A 39 5.39 53.21 -17.17
N ALA A 40 4.76 54.39 -17.19
CA ALA A 40 3.32 54.53 -17.41
C ALA A 40 2.85 53.98 -18.78
N SER A 41 3.71 54.02 -19.80
CA SER A 41 3.42 53.54 -21.15
C SER A 41 3.24 52.02 -21.27
N GLU A 42 3.92 51.23 -20.43
CA GLU A 42 3.77 49.77 -20.44
C GLU A 42 2.51 49.32 -19.70
N ARG A 43 2.08 50.07 -18.67
CA ARG A 43 0.91 49.77 -17.84
C ARG A 43 -0.41 49.86 -18.61
N GLU A 44 -0.46 50.68 -19.66
CA GLU A 44 -1.65 50.86 -20.51
C GLU A 44 -1.75 49.86 -21.67
N SER A 45 -0.77 48.98 -21.85
CA SER A 45 -0.82 47.94 -22.89
C SER A 45 -1.85 46.86 -22.56
N GLU A 46 -2.65 46.45 -23.55
CA GLU A 46 -3.65 45.37 -23.41
C GLU A 46 -3.04 44.01 -22.98
N GLY A 47 -1.71 43.86 -23.05
CA GLY A 47 -0.94 42.68 -22.62
C GLY A 47 -0.15 42.80 -21.31
N TYR A 48 -0.31 43.89 -20.55
CA TYR A 48 0.45 44.10 -19.31
C TYR A 48 0.11 43.05 -18.24
N ALA A 49 -1.18 42.76 -18.03
CA ALA A 49 -1.60 41.81 -17.00
C ALA A 49 -1.11 40.37 -17.28
N THR A 50 -1.07 39.97 -18.55
CA THR A 50 -0.63 38.63 -18.95
C THR A 50 0.89 38.48 -18.86
N SER A 51 1.65 39.51 -19.22
CA SER A 51 3.11 39.53 -19.06
C SER A 51 3.52 39.54 -17.59
N VAL A 52 2.86 40.34 -16.74
CA VAL A 52 3.05 40.31 -15.28
C VAL A 52 2.74 38.92 -14.72
N PHE A 53 1.60 38.34 -15.08
CA PHE A 53 1.23 37.00 -14.61
C PHE A 53 2.24 35.94 -15.05
N LEU A 54 2.66 35.96 -16.32
CA LEU A 54 3.66 35.03 -16.83
C LEU A 54 5.00 35.19 -16.12
N GLN A 55 5.42 36.40 -15.82
CA GLN A 55 6.69 36.62 -15.14
C GLN A 55 6.63 36.21 -13.66
N VAL A 56 5.57 36.56 -12.95
CA VAL A 56 5.33 36.11 -11.57
C VAL A 56 5.31 34.58 -11.50
N PHE A 57 4.70 33.92 -12.48
CA PHE A 57 4.65 32.47 -12.52
C PHE A 57 5.99 31.84 -12.89
N THR A 58 6.70 32.35 -13.90
CA THR A 58 7.91 31.70 -14.43
C THR A 58 9.16 31.93 -13.58
N LEU A 59 9.31 33.10 -12.94
CA LEU A 59 10.49 33.48 -12.13
C LEU A 59 10.91 32.47 -11.05
N PRO A 60 10.03 31.92 -10.18
CA PRO A 60 10.44 30.91 -9.20
C PRO A 60 10.86 29.59 -9.86
N PHE A 61 10.27 29.24 -11.01
CA PHE A 61 10.61 28.01 -11.73
C PHE A 61 11.94 28.14 -12.45
N THR A 62 12.25 29.30 -13.02
CA THR A 62 13.56 29.56 -13.64
C THR A 62 14.66 29.59 -12.57
N LEU A 63 14.41 30.20 -11.41
CA LEU A 63 15.32 30.13 -10.26
C LEU A 63 15.54 28.70 -9.75
N PHE A 64 14.50 27.87 -9.77
CA PHE A 64 14.59 26.50 -9.29
C PHE A 64 15.29 25.56 -10.26
N LEU A 65 15.03 25.69 -11.57
CA LEU A 65 15.51 24.76 -12.61
C LEU A 65 16.82 25.18 -13.28
N ASP A 66 17.11 26.48 -13.34
CA ASP A 66 18.23 27.05 -14.07
C ASP A 66 18.92 28.14 -13.23
N ASN A 67 19.73 28.98 -13.87
CA ASN A 67 20.43 30.08 -13.23
C ASN A 67 19.51 31.30 -13.04
N PRO A 68 19.77 32.14 -12.01
CA PRO A 68 19.01 33.36 -11.82
C PRO A 68 19.15 34.26 -13.06
N PRO A 69 18.02 34.80 -13.58
CA PRO A 69 18.06 35.74 -14.69
C PRO A 69 18.90 36.97 -14.32
N ASP A 70 19.80 37.37 -15.22
CA ASP A 70 20.63 38.55 -15.02
C ASP A 70 19.84 39.79 -15.44
N TYR A 71 19.26 40.48 -14.47
CA TYR A 71 18.54 41.72 -14.70
C TYR A 71 19.53 42.89 -14.74
N THR A 72 19.41 43.73 -15.77
CA THR A 72 20.24 44.93 -15.85
C THR A 72 19.75 45.98 -14.85
N GLU A 73 20.69 46.65 -14.19
CA GLU A 73 20.39 47.71 -13.24
C GLU A 73 19.86 48.95 -13.96
N SER A 74 18.71 49.49 -13.51
CA SER A 74 18.14 50.71 -14.09
C SER A 74 19.10 51.91 -13.97
N GLY A 75 19.59 52.40 -15.10
CA GLY A 75 20.55 53.50 -15.23
C GLY A 75 19.98 54.88 -14.87
N GLY A 76 19.49 55.09 -13.65
CA GLY A 76 19.17 56.43 -13.13
C GLY A 76 17.93 57.12 -13.70
N GLY A 77 17.23 56.49 -14.64
CA GLY A 77 15.92 56.91 -15.15
C GLY A 77 14.78 56.05 -14.61
N THR A 78 13.54 56.55 -14.69
CA THR A 78 12.29 55.84 -14.33
C THR A 78 11.91 54.72 -15.29
N ASP A 79 12.76 54.41 -16.27
CA ASP A 79 12.47 53.45 -17.32
C ASP A 79 12.73 52.05 -16.76
N GLN A 80 11.64 51.39 -16.36
CA GLN A 80 11.59 49.97 -16.05
C GLN A 80 10.85 49.27 -17.18
N GLU A 81 11.47 48.22 -17.71
CA GLU A 81 10.87 47.31 -18.68
C GLU A 81 10.72 45.94 -18.03
N ILE A 82 9.50 45.41 -18.07
CA ILE A 82 9.14 44.11 -17.52
C ILE A 82 10.03 43.02 -18.15
N GLY A 83 10.93 42.45 -17.35
CA GLY A 83 11.81 41.34 -17.77
C GLY A 83 13.23 41.73 -18.18
N SER A 84 13.56 43.01 -18.30
CA SER A 84 14.89 43.46 -18.75
C SER A 84 15.58 44.40 -17.76
N VAL A 85 14.84 45.39 -17.22
CA VAL A 85 15.41 46.47 -16.39
C VAL A 85 14.71 46.53 -15.04
N GLY A 86 15.42 46.14 -13.98
CA GLY A 86 14.92 46.12 -12.61
C GLY A 86 15.37 47.33 -11.77
N ASN A 87 14.69 47.59 -10.66
CA ASN A 87 15.10 48.61 -9.70
C ASN A 87 16.49 48.30 -9.13
N LYS A 88 17.43 49.25 -9.17
CA LYS A 88 18.81 49.11 -8.66
C LYS A 88 18.90 48.48 -7.27
N THR A 89 18.14 49.02 -6.32
CA THR A 89 18.15 48.55 -4.93
C THR A 89 17.52 47.15 -4.82
N GLY A 90 16.48 46.90 -5.61
CA GLY A 90 15.79 45.62 -5.69
C GLY A 90 16.67 44.51 -6.26
N VAL A 91 17.30 44.74 -7.42
CA VAL A 91 18.16 43.76 -8.10
C VAL A 91 19.34 43.36 -7.22
N SER A 92 19.99 44.32 -6.54
CA SER A 92 21.10 44.04 -5.62
C SER A 92 20.68 43.18 -4.43
N ALA A 93 19.56 43.52 -3.77
CA ALA A 93 19.04 42.74 -2.66
C ALA A 93 18.57 41.33 -3.09
N PHE A 94 17.95 41.23 -4.26
CA PHE A 94 17.50 39.98 -4.85
C PHE A 94 18.67 39.02 -5.11
N LYS A 95 19.69 39.48 -5.85
CA LYS A 95 20.85 38.68 -6.26
C LYS A 95 21.71 38.24 -5.07
N ASN A 96 21.94 39.13 -4.10
CA ASN A 96 22.87 38.87 -3.00
C ASN A 96 22.27 38.03 -1.87
N PHE A 97 20.97 38.16 -1.59
CA PHE A 97 20.39 37.55 -0.39
C PHE A 97 19.18 36.67 -0.69
N PHE A 98 18.15 37.21 -1.35
CA PHE A 98 16.87 36.53 -1.46
C PHE A 98 16.91 35.29 -2.35
N VAL A 99 17.67 35.31 -3.45
CA VAL A 99 17.89 34.13 -4.30
C VAL A 99 18.54 33.00 -3.51
N PHE A 100 19.56 33.30 -2.70
CA PHE A 100 20.26 32.28 -1.92
C PHE A 100 19.35 31.64 -0.86
N VAL A 101 18.58 32.45 -0.14
CA VAL A 101 17.61 31.97 0.86
C VAL A 101 16.54 31.10 0.20
N PHE A 102 16.00 31.54 -0.95
CA PHE A 102 15.00 30.78 -1.71
C PHE A 102 15.54 29.43 -2.18
N LEU A 103 16.76 29.40 -2.75
CA LEU A 103 17.39 28.17 -3.20
C LEU A 103 17.63 27.19 -2.06
N ILE A 104 18.04 27.65 -0.87
CA ILE A 104 18.17 26.78 0.31
C ILE A 104 16.81 26.17 0.68
N VAL A 105 15.77 26.99 0.80
CA VAL A 105 14.45 26.53 1.20
C VAL A 105 13.87 25.54 0.18
N VAL A 106 13.99 25.83 -1.11
CA VAL A 106 13.40 24.97 -2.14
C VAL A 106 14.25 23.72 -2.37
N ASN A 107 15.55 23.84 -2.61
CA ASN A 107 16.39 22.69 -2.97
C ASN A 107 16.71 21.80 -1.76
N ILE A 108 17.04 22.38 -0.61
CA ILE A 108 17.48 21.59 0.54
C ILE A 108 16.28 21.15 1.38
N VAL A 109 15.27 22.00 1.55
CA VAL A 109 14.12 21.64 2.41
C VAL A 109 13.02 20.96 1.60
N MET A 110 12.52 21.60 0.54
CA MET A 110 11.35 21.05 -0.19
C MET A 110 11.65 19.76 -0.94
N VAL A 111 12.73 19.69 -1.72
CA VAL A 111 13.05 18.49 -2.50
C VAL A 111 13.38 17.31 -1.58
N ASN A 112 14.17 17.53 -0.52
CA ASN A 112 14.49 16.46 0.43
C ASN A 112 13.25 15.97 1.19
N LEU A 113 12.36 16.88 1.59
CA LEU A 113 11.11 16.48 2.24
C LEU A 113 10.19 15.73 1.27
N LEU A 114 10.13 16.16 0.00
CA LEU A 114 9.37 15.48 -1.05
C LEU A 114 9.89 14.05 -1.26
N ILE A 115 11.21 13.88 -1.38
CA ILE A 115 11.84 12.57 -1.53
C ILE A 115 11.58 11.72 -0.30
N ALA A 116 11.71 12.26 0.91
CA ALA A 116 11.45 11.54 2.15
C ALA A 116 10.00 11.06 2.25
N LEU A 117 9.04 11.94 1.91
CA LEU A 117 7.62 11.62 1.91
C LEU A 117 7.30 10.54 0.87
N PHE A 118 7.88 10.63 -0.33
CA PHE A 118 7.75 9.58 -1.33
C PHE A 118 8.37 8.26 -0.89
N SER A 119 9.57 8.29 -0.32
CA SER A 119 10.26 7.07 0.15
C SER A 119 9.42 6.33 1.19
N LEU A 120 8.93 7.06 2.21
CA LEU A 120 8.05 6.52 3.24
C LEU A 120 6.76 5.94 2.65
N ARG A 121 6.10 6.68 1.74
CA ARG A 121 4.84 6.23 1.13
C ARG A 121 5.03 5.07 0.16
N VAL A 122 6.10 5.06 -0.62
CA VAL A 122 6.43 3.95 -1.52
C VAL A 122 6.70 2.70 -0.71
N SER A 123 7.48 2.77 0.37
CA SER A 123 7.72 1.61 1.25
C SER A 123 6.41 1.03 1.80
N THR A 124 5.53 1.87 2.37
CA THR A 124 4.22 1.41 2.86
C THR A 124 3.29 0.90 1.74
N MET A 125 3.40 1.45 0.53
CA MET A 125 2.62 0.97 -0.62
C MET A 125 3.12 -0.39 -1.10
N VAL A 126 4.43 -0.61 -1.19
CA VAL A 126 5.01 -1.84 -1.74
C VAL A 126 4.46 -3.07 -1.01
N SER A 127 4.31 -3.00 0.32
CA SER A 127 3.72 -4.09 1.11
C SER A 127 2.26 -4.37 0.72
N ARG A 128 1.42 -3.32 0.63
CA ARG A 128 0.01 -3.44 0.21
C ARG A 128 -0.13 -3.86 -1.25
N ALA A 129 0.71 -3.32 -2.13
CA ALA A 129 0.74 -3.63 -3.55
C ALA A 129 1.12 -5.09 -3.79
N ARG A 130 2.05 -5.65 -3.01
CA ARG A 130 2.40 -7.08 -3.05
C ARG A 130 1.20 -7.97 -2.72
N CYS A 131 0.41 -7.60 -1.71
CA CYS A 131 -0.82 -8.33 -1.37
C CYS A 131 -1.85 -8.27 -2.50
N ILE A 132 -2.11 -7.07 -3.04
CA ILE A 132 -3.04 -6.89 -4.17
C ILE A 132 -2.53 -7.62 -5.42
N TRP A 133 -1.23 -7.59 -5.68
CA TRP A 133 -0.61 -8.26 -6.80
C TRP A 133 -0.77 -9.78 -6.70
N ARG A 134 -0.49 -10.39 -5.54
CA ARG A 134 -0.71 -11.84 -5.33
C ARG A 134 -2.16 -12.24 -5.60
N ARG A 135 -3.13 -11.44 -5.14
CA ARG A 135 -4.55 -11.66 -5.43
C ARG A 135 -4.86 -11.55 -6.93
N LYS A 136 -4.38 -10.49 -7.57
CA LYS A 136 -4.59 -10.30 -9.02
C LYS A 136 -3.93 -11.41 -9.83
N TYR A 137 -2.76 -11.87 -9.40
CA TYR A 137 -2.01 -12.93 -10.06
C TYR A 137 -2.77 -14.26 -10.01
N PHE A 138 -3.38 -14.60 -8.88
CA PHE A 138 -4.23 -15.78 -8.79
C PHE A 138 -5.43 -15.70 -9.76
N HIS A 139 -6.17 -14.59 -9.75
CA HIS A 139 -7.28 -14.40 -10.70
C HIS A 139 -6.81 -14.45 -12.15
N LEU A 140 -5.64 -13.86 -12.44
CA LEU A 140 -5.05 -13.90 -13.78
C LEU A 140 -4.71 -15.34 -14.18
N MET A 141 -4.14 -16.13 -13.27
CA MET A 141 -3.83 -17.55 -13.53
C MET A 141 -5.10 -18.35 -13.83
N GLN A 142 -6.16 -18.12 -13.07
CA GLN A 142 -7.45 -18.76 -13.26
C GLN A 142 -8.08 -18.35 -14.60
N GLU A 143 -7.96 -17.07 -14.98
CA GLU A 143 -8.40 -16.57 -16.27
C GLU A 143 -7.61 -17.21 -17.42
N PHE A 144 -6.28 -17.34 -17.29
CA PHE A 144 -5.44 -18.05 -18.26
C PHE A 144 -5.75 -19.54 -18.38
N GLN A 145 -6.12 -20.22 -17.29
CA GLN A 145 -6.53 -21.62 -17.34
C GLN A 145 -7.82 -21.83 -18.16
N HIS A 146 -8.71 -20.84 -18.16
CA HIS A 146 -9.94 -20.86 -18.94
C HIS A 146 -9.80 -20.18 -20.32
N ALA A 147 -8.67 -19.54 -20.59
CA ALA A 147 -8.41 -18.88 -21.86
C ALA A 147 -8.09 -19.88 -22.97
N SER A 148 -8.29 -19.45 -24.21
CA SER A 148 -7.91 -20.26 -25.38
C SER A 148 -6.40 -20.52 -25.35
N PRO A 149 -5.95 -21.78 -25.59
CA PRO A 149 -4.52 -22.11 -25.68
C PRO A 149 -3.88 -21.55 -26.96
N VAL A 150 -4.68 -20.96 -27.84
CA VAL A 150 -4.26 -20.46 -29.15
C VAL A 150 -3.92 -18.97 -29.03
N PRO A 151 -2.80 -18.50 -29.63
CA PRO A 151 -2.44 -17.10 -29.58
C PRO A 151 -3.55 -16.20 -30.15
N PRO A 152 -3.62 -14.93 -29.71
CA PRO A 152 -4.68 -13.98 -30.07
C PRO A 152 -5.17 -14.00 -31.52
N PRO A 153 -4.30 -14.08 -32.56
CA PRO A 153 -4.75 -14.07 -33.96
C PRO A 153 -5.70 -15.22 -34.34
N PHE A 154 -5.59 -16.40 -33.72
CA PHE A 154 -6.44 -17.56 -34.04
C PHE A 154 -7.42 -17.91 -32.91
N SER A 155 -7.46 -17.12 -31.83
CA SER A 155 -8.31 -17.40 -30.67
C SER A 155 -9.81 -17.33 -31.00
N PHE A 156 -10.21 -16.53 -32.00
CA PHE A 156 -11.61 -16.33 -32.38
C PHE A 156 -12.31 -17.64 -32.81
N ILE A 157 -11.61 -18.51 -33.55
CA ILE A 157 -12.15 -19.82 -33.99
C ILE A 157 -12.43 -20.72 -32.79
N TYR A 158 -11.53 -20.71 -31.80
CA TYR A 158 -11.71 -21.46 -30.55
C TYR A 158 -12.94 -20.97 -29.78
N TYR A 159 -13.13 -19.65 -29.66
CA TYR A 159 -14.29 -19.09 -28.98
C TYR A 159 -15.60 -19.38 -29.72
N ILE A 160 -15.62 -19.40 -31.05
CA ILE A 160 -16.80 -19.80 -31.85
C ILE A 160 -17.18 -21.26 -31.60
N LEU A 161 -16.20 -22.17 -31.62
CA LEU A 161 -16.43 -23.61 -31.37
C LEU A 161 -16.83 -23.89 -29.92
N ALA A 162 -16.28 -23.13 -28.97
CA ALA A 162 -16.67 -23.22 -27.56
C ALA A 162 -18.11 -22.70 -27.36
N PHE A 163 -18.46 -21.58 -27.99
CA PHE A 163 -19.79 -21.00 -27.91
C PHE A 163 -20.86 -21.92 -28.52
N SER A 164 -20.59 -22.52 -29.68
CA SER A 164 -21.55 -23.44 -30.31
C SER A 164 -21.79 -24.71 -29.49
N ARG A 165 -20.75 -25.25 -28.83
CA ARG A 165 -20.88 -26.38 -27.89
C ARG A 165 -21.67 -26.01 -26.63
N GLU A 166 -21.45 -24.80 -26.11
CA GLU A 166 -22.13 -24.29 -24.91
C GLU A 166 -23.60 -23.92 -25.18
N VAL A 167 -23.95 -23.51 -26.40
CA VAL A 167 -25.37 -23.30 -26.78
C VAL A 167 -26.11 -24.64 -26.87
N ASN A 168 -25.43 -25.71 -27.26
CA ASN A 168 -26.02 -27.04 -27.41
C ASN A 168 -26.15 -27.80 -26.07
N THR A 169 -25.42 -27.40 -25.03
CA THR A 169 -25.55 -27.97 -23.68
C THR A 169 -26.05 -26.90 -22.74
N ARG A 170 -27.21 -27.10 -22.07
CA ARG A 170 -27.91 -26.13 -21.18
C ARG A 170 -27.11 -25.64 -19.93
N LYS A 171 -25.78 -25.65 -19.94
CA LYS A 171 -24.85 -25.33 -18.84
C LYS A 171 -24.63 -23.82 -18.60
N CYS A 172 -25.16 -22.95 -19.47
CA CYS A 172 -25.00 -21.49 -19.32
C CYS A 172 -25.57 -20.93 -17.99
N LYS A 173 -26.61 -21.53 -17.41
CA LYS A 173 -27.23 -21.01 -16.18
C LYS A 173 -26.43 -21.29 -14.90
N GLU A 174 -25.66 -22.38 -14.84
CA GLU A 174 -24.83 -22.70 -13.66
C GLU A 174 -23.56 -21.84 -13.58
N ARG A 175 -22.92 -21.58 -14.73
CA ARG A 175 -21.72 -20.73 -14.81
C ARG A 175 -21.95 -19.29 -14.33
N GLN A 176 -23.15 -18.77 -14.54
CA GLN A 176 -23.52 -17.42 -14.13
C GLN A 176 -23.69 -17.30 -12.60
N LYS A 177 -24.20 -18.35 -11.94
CA LYS A 177 -24.26 -18.42 -10.46
C LYS A 177 -22.87 -18.55 -9.83
N ALA A 178 -22.00 -19.38 -10.39
CA ALA A 178 -20.62 -19.54 -9.91
C ALA A 178 -19.81 -18.23 -9.97
N LYS A 179 -19.93 -17.47 -11.07
CA LYS A 179 -19.28 -16.15 -11.23
C LYS A 179 -19.76 -15.08 -10.24
N SER A 180 -20.98 -15.20 -9.71
CA SER A 180 -21.49 -14.27 -8.69
C SER A 180 -20.96 -14.60 -7.29
N GLN A 181 -20.81 -15.89 -6.95
CA GLN A 181 -20.22 -16.34 -5.67
C GLN A 181 -18.71 -16.04 -5.60
N GLU A 182 -18.02 -16.07 -6.74
CA GLU A 182 -16.59 -15.80 -6.85
C GLU A 182 -16.22 -14.34 -6.53
N LYS A 183 -17.17 -13.39 -6.64
CA LYS A 183 -16.87 -11.95 -6.46
C LYS A 183 -16.72 -11.48 -5.00
N GLU A 184 -16.92 -12.34 -4.00
CA GLU A 184 -16.97 -11.90 -2.60
C GLU A 184 -16.20 -12.75 -1.57
N TRP A 185 -15.61 -13.89 -1.95
CA TRP A 185 -14.92 -14.77 -1.00
C TRP A 185 -13.79 -14.06 -0.22
N TRP A 186 -13.13 -13.08 -0.84
CA TRP A 186 -12.05 -12.30 -0.21
C TRP A 186 -12.53 -11.21 0.77
N LYS A 187 -13.84 -10.92 0.85
CA LYS A 187 -14.41 -10.01 1.85
C LYS A 187 -14.76 -10.74 3.15
N SER A 188 -14.86 -12.08 3.11
CA SER A 188 -15.18 -12.87 4.29
C SER A 188 -13.99 -12.95 5.23
N ASP A 189 -14.27 -12.89 6.53
CA ASP A 189 -13.31 -12.82 7.61
C ASP A 189 -12.62 -14.18 7.81
N GLY A 190 -11.62 -14.46 6.96
CA GLY A 190 -10.63 -15.54 7.08
C GLY A 190 -11.12 -17.00 6.99
N SER A 191 -12.42 -17.27 7.07
CA SER A 191 -12.97 -18.63 7.25
C SER A 191 -13.35 -19.35 5.96
N SER A 192 -13.38 -18.66 4.80
CA SER A 192 -13.86 -19.26 3.55
C SER A 192 -13.00 -18.88 2.34
N TYR A 193 -11.76 -19.39 2.31
CA TYR A 193 -10.92 -19.34 1.11
C TYR A 193 -11.24 -20.52 0.18
N PRO A 194 -11.36 -20.31 -1.14
CA PRO A 194 -11.50 -21.40 -2.10
C PRO A 194 -10.33 -22.39 -2.00
N GLU A 195 -10.60 -23.69 -2.14
CA GLU A 195 -9.55 -24.71 -2.07
C GLU A 195 -8.46 -24.53 -3.14
N ASP A 196 -8.83 -24.06 -4.33
CA ASP A 196 -7.89 -23.75 -5.41
C ASP A 196 -6.89 -22.66 -5.00
N TYR A 197 -7.35 -21.68 -4.22
CA TYR A 197 -6.49 -20.63 -3.67
C TYR A 197 -5.56 -21.16 -2.59
N LEU A 198 -6.06 -22.04 -1.70
CA LEU A 198 -5.23 -22.71 -0.69
C LEU A 198 -4.13 -23.59 -1.33
N LYS A 199 -4.46 -24.29 -2.42
CA LYS A 199 -3.51 -25.08 -3.19
C LYS A 199 -2.43 -24.20 -3.83
N PHE A 200 -2.83 -23.07 -4.41
CA PHE A 200 -1.90 -22.05 -4.91
C PHE A 200 -0.95 -21.55 -3.81
N LEU A 201 -1.48 -21.21 -2.64
CA LEU A 201 -0.68 -20.75 -1.50
C LEU A 201 0.31 -21.82 -1.02
N ARG A 202 -0.10 -23.10 -0.99
CA ARG A 202 0.79 -24.22 -0.64
C ARG A 202 1.95 -24.36 -1.61
N ILE A 203 1.67 -24.30 -2.92
CA ILE A 203 2.72 -24.35 -3.96
C ILE A 203 3.67 -23.16 -3.81
N GLN A 204 3.10 -21.97 -3.60
CA GLN A 204 3.89 -20.76 -3.43
C GLN A 204 4.80 -20.85 -2.19
N ALA A 205 4.28 -21.37 -1.07
CA ALA A 205 5.05 -21.61 0.16
C ALA A 205 6.17 -22.63 -0.07
N SER A 206 5.91 -23.73 -0.78
CA SER A 206 6.94 -24.71 -1.15
C SER A 206 8.05 -24.09 -2.01
N CYS A 207 7.70 -23.25 -2.99
CA CYS A 207 8.68 -22.53 -3.81
C CYS A 207 9.52 -21.55 -2.99
N PHE A 208 8.90 -20.79 -2.08
CA PHE A 208 9.61 -19.88 -1.19
C PHE A 208 10.52 -20.61 -0.20
N SER A 209 10.09 -21.76 0.31
CA SER A 209 10.90 -22.59 1.20
C SER A 209 12.17 -23.09 0.49
N ARG A 210 12.04 -23.51 -0.78
CA ARG A 210 13.18 -24.00 -1.56
C ARG A 210 14.16 -22.90 -1.94
N ASN A 211 13.69 -21.69 -2.22
CA ASN A 211 14.54 -20.54 -2.56
C ASN A 211 14.82 -19.60 -1.37
N ARG A 212 14.58 -20.09 -0.14
CA ARG A 212 14.67 -19.31 1.09
C ARG A 212 16.06 -18.74 1.33
N ALA A 213 17.12 -19.49 1.02
CA ALA A 213 18.50 -19.05 1.19
C ALA A 213 18.80 -17.78 0.36
N ASN A 214 18.42 -17.78 -0.92
CA ASN A 214 18.59 -16.63 -1.80
C ASN A 214 17.75 -15.42 -1.37
N PHE A 215 16.54 -15.66 -0.89
CA PHE A 215 15.68 -14.58 -0.38
C PHE A 215 16.19 -13.98 0.94
N LEU A 216 16.72 -14.81 1.85
CA LEU A 216 17.30 -14.34 3.10
C LEU A 216 18.54 -13.47 2.84
N GLN A 217 19.35 -13.84 1.86
CA GLN A 217 20.51 -13.06 1.44
C GLN A 217 20.11 -11.65 0.93
N GLN A 218 19.02 -11.53 0.16
CA GLN A 218 18.50 -10.22 -0.29
C GLN A 218 17.81 -9.39 0.80
N LEU A 219 17.34 -10.04 1.87
CA LEU A 219 16.70 -9.40 3.02
C LEU A 219 17.71 -8.92 4.06
N GLU A 220 18.85 -9.60 4.17
CA GLU A 220 19.97 -9.22 5.04
C GLU A 220 20.59 -7.87 4.63
N GLU A 221 20.51 -7.54 3.33
CA GLU A 221 20.86 -6.22 2.79
C GLU A 221 19.88 -5.10 3.23
N ASN A 222 18.64 -5.45 3.59
CA ASN A 222 17.61 -4.53 4.11
C ASN A 222 17.35 -4.75 5.61
N GLN A 223 18.44 -4.89 6.36
CA GLN A 223 18.53 -5.31 7.76
C GLN A 223 17.48 -4.72 8.75
N PRO A 224 17.17 -3.41 8.77
CA PRO A 224 16.33 -2.83 9.82
C PRO A 224 14.84 -3.26 9.74
N ASP A 225 14.29 -3.39 8.53
CA ASP A 225 12.90 -3.84 8.34
C ASP A 225 12.75 -5.35 8.59
N PHE A 226 13.82 -6.12 8.37
CA PHE A 226 13.82 -7.56 8.59
C PHE A 226 13.77 -7.92 10.07
N ASP A 227 14.51 -7.23 10.93
CA ASP A 227 14.50 -7.50 12.37
C ASP A 227 13.14 -7.19 13.01
N ALA A 228 12.47 -6.12 12.58
CA ALA A 228 11.10 -5.81 12.99
C ALA A 228 10.12 -6.92 12.57
N LEU A 229 10.22 -7.41 11.34
CA LEU A 229 9.38 -8.49 10.83
C LEU A 229 9.67 -9.84 11.52
N LYS A 230 10.94 -10.12 11.81
CA LYS A 230 11.39 -11.30 12.54
C LYS A 230 10.85 -11.31 13.96
N ALA A 231 10.90 -10.18 14.65
CA ALA A 231 10.30 -10.01 15.97
C ALA A 231 8.78 -10.24 15.93
N PHE A 232 8.07 -9.64 14.96
CA PHE A 232 6.63 -9.86 14.79
C PHE A 232 6.30 -11.34 14.54
N THR A 233 7.02 -11.98 13.63
CA THR A 233 6.80 -13.40 13.30
C THR A 233 7.06 -14.30 14.50
N ARG A 234 8.13 -14.02 15.27
CA ARG A 234 8.46 -14.77 16.49
C ARG A 234 7.37 -14.61 17.55
N ASN A 235 6.83 -13.40 17.72
CA ASN A 235 5.72 -13.13 18.64
C ASN A 235 4.43 -13.84 18.21
N SER A 236 4.07 -13.80 16.93
CA SER A 236 2.90 -14.53 16.41
C SER A 236 3.05 -16.05 16.55
N LEU A 237 4.26 -16.59 16.35
CA LEU A 237 4.52 -18.02 16.49
C LEU A 237 4.48 -18.45 17.96
N ALA A 238 5.01 -17.64 18.87
CA ALA A 238 4.87 -17.84 20.32
C ALA A 238 3.39 -17.85 20.72
N GLN A 239 2.60 -16.89 20.24
CA GLN A 239 1.16 -16.84 20.51
C GLN A 239 0.41 -18.08 19.99
N MET A 240 0.78 -18.58 18.80
CA MET A 240 0.19 -19.82 18.28
C MET A 240 0.60 -21.04 19.12
N ARG A 241 1.87 -21.10 19.55
CA ARG A 241 2.37 -22.18 20.41
C ARG A 241 1.61 -22.20 21.74
N ASP A 242 1.42 -21.04 22.37
CA ASP A 242 0.71 -20.93 23.65
C ASP A 242 -0.74 -21.38 23.50
N LYS A 243 -1.44 -20.91 22.45
CA LYS A 243 -2.80 -21.39 22.15
C LYS A 243 -2.85 -22.89 21.92
N LEU A 244 -1.85 -23.47 21.25
CA LEU A 244 -1.78 -24.91 21.02
C LEU A 244 -1.58 -25.66 22.35
N GLY A 245 -0.71 -25.15 23.23
CA GLY A 245 -0.52 -25.65 24.59
C GLY A 245 -1.83 -25.67 25.38
N GLU A 246 -2.53 -24.53 25.43
CA GLU A 246 -3.84 -24.44 26.11
C GLU A 246 -4.87 -25.44 25.55
N THR A 247 -4.86 -25.70 24.24
CA THR A 247 -5.76 -26.71 23.67
C THR A 247 -5.36 -28.14 24.03
N MET A 248 -4.06 -28.42 24.14
CA MET A 248 -3.57 -29.75 24.56
C MET A 248 -3.88 -30.00 26.04
N ASP A 249 -3.62 -29.04 26.91
CA ASP A 249 -3.90 -29.15 28.35
C ASP A 249 -5.40 -29.40 28.60
N LYS A 250 -6.27 -28.69 27.87
CA LYS A 250 -7.73 -28.93 27.93
C LYS A 250 -8.14 -30.31 27.44
N GLN A 251 -7.41 -30.88 26.47
CA GLN A 251 -7.68 -32.25 26.03
C GLN A 251 -7.20 -33.27 27.07
N GLU A 252 -6.06 -33.02 27.70
CA GLU A 252 -5.49 -33.86 28.75
C GLU A 252 -6.38 -33.88 29.99
N GLU A 253 -6.83 -32.71 30.48
CA GLU A 253 -7.78 -32.59 31.60
C GLU A 253 -9.10 -33.33 31.30
N LYS A 254 -9.59 -33.23 30.06
CA LYS A 254 -10.79 -33.96 29.65
C LYS A 254 -10.58 -35.47 29.61
N LEU A 255 -9.37 -35.92 29.29
CA LEU A 255 -9.01 -37.34 29.23
C LEU A 255 -8.85 -37.91 30.65
N GLU A 256 -8.26 -37.15 31.56
CA GLU A 256 -8.19 -37.49 33.00
C GLU A 256 -9.59 -37.57 33.62
N GLY A 257 -10.44 -36.56 33.41
CA GLY A 257 -11.81 -36.57 33.92
C GLY A 257 -12.65 -37.74 33.38
N MET A 258 -12.43 -38.14 32.12
CA MET A 258 -13.09 -39.31 31.53
C MET A 258 -12.55 -40.63 32.14
N ASN A 259 -11.25 -40.70 32.44
CA ASN A 259 -10.62 -41.85 33.08
C ASN A 259 -11.08 -42.02 34.54
N ASP A 260 -11.23 -40.93 35.28
CA ASP A 260 -11.73 -40.96 36.66
C ASP A 260 -13.21 -41.36 36.73
N SER A 261 -14.02 -40.87 35.79
CA SER A 261 -15.42 -41.29 35.64
C SER A 261 -15.55 -42.79 35.29
N LEU A 262 -14.64 -43.30 34.45
CA LEU A 262 -14.56 -44.73 34.15
C LEU A 262 -14.21 -45.55 35.41
N ARG A 263 -13.24 -45.08 36.19
CA ARG A 263 -12.82 -45.73 37.45
C ARG A 263 -13.94 -45.77 38.48
N SER A 264 -14.66 -44.68 38.70
CA SER A 264 -15.78 -44.66 39.63
C SER A 264 -16.90 -45.61 39.20
N ALA A 265 -17.21 -45.66 37.90
CA ALA A 265 -18.21 -46.59 37.36
C ALA A 265 -17.81 -48.07 37.52
N MET A 266 -16.51 -48.39 37.43
CA MET A 266 -16.02 -49.76 37.70
C MET A 266 -16.14 -50.12 39.19
N LEU A 267 -15.79 -49.19 40.09
CA LEU A 267 -15.90 -49.37 41.54
C LEU A 267 -17.35 -49.60 41.98
N ASP A 268 -18.29 -48.81 41.47
CA ASP A 268 -19.72 -48.98 41.75
C ASP A 268 -20.25 -50.34 41.27
N ARG A 269 -19.78 -50.82 40.11
CA ARG A 269 -20.11 -52.17 39.62
C ARG A 269 -19.55 -53.27 40.52
N MET A 270 -18.32 -53.12 41.01
CA MET A 270 -17.72 -54.08 41.95
C MET A 270 -18.51 -54.16 43.26
N ASN A 271 -18.82 -53.01 43.87
CA ASN A 271 -19.60 -52.96 45.11
C ASN A 271 -21.02 -53.55 44.92
N SER A 272 -21.64 -53.31 43.77
CA SER A 272 -22.93 -53.93 43.43
C SER A 272 -22.84 -55.45 43.33
N LEU A 273 -21.76 -55.98 42.73
CA LEU A 273 -21.51 -57.41 42.62
C LEU A 273 -21.26 -58.05 43.99
N GLU A 274 -20.45 -57.43 44.85
CA GLU A 274 -20.21 -57.90 46.22
C GLU A 274 -21.53 -58.01 47.00
N SER A 275 -22.39 -56.98 46.96
CA SER A 275 -23.68 -57.06 47.65
C SER A 275 -24.58 -58.18 47.14
N LYS A 276 -24.53 -58.49 45.84
CA LYS A 276 -25.30 -59.60 45.25
C LYS A 276 -24.75 -60.96 45.66
N VAL A 277 -23.42 -61.09 45.76
CA VAL A 277 -22.77 -62.30 46.27
C VAL A 277 -23.13 -62.52 47.73
N ASP A 278 -23.08 -61.48 48.56
CA ASP A 278 -23.45 -61.56 49.98
C ASP A 278 -24.91 -61.97 50.18
N GLN A 279 -25.83 -61.45 49.35
CA GLN A 279 -27.24 -61.87 49.36
C GLN A 279 -27.41 -63.35 49.01
N LEU A 280 -26.65 -63.88 48.04
CA LEU A 280 -26.70 -65.30 47.68
C LEU A 280 -26.14 -66.19 48.79
N VAL A 281 -25.05 -65.78 49.43
CA VAL A 281 -24.47 -66.50 50.57
C VAL A 281 -25.46 -66.57 51.75
N GLN A 282 -26.16 -65.49 52.05
CA GLN A 282 -27.20 -65.48 53.08
C GLN A 282 -28.39 -66.40 52.76
N LEU A 283 -28.77 -66.53 51.49
CA LEU A 283 -29.84 -67.43 51.06
C LEU A 283 -29.44 -68.90 51.20
N ILE A 284 -28.19 -69.25 50.90
CA ILE A 284 -27.66 -70.62 51.02
C ILE A 284 -27.51 -71.02 52.50
N SER A 285 -27.12 -70.10 53.37
CA SER A 285 -26.98 -70.34 54.83
C SER A 285 -28.33 -70.57 55.55
N LYS A 286 -29.47 -70.27 54.91
CA LYS A 286 -30.81 -70.36 55.50
C LYS A 286 -31.62 -71.58 55.03
N SER A 287 -31.08 -72.38 54.12
CA SER A 287 -31.67 -73.65 53.66
C SER A 287 -31.00 -74.84 54.32
#